data_AF-A0A4Z0G8A9-F1
#
_entry.id   AF-A0A4Z0G8A9-F1
#
_cell.length_a   1.000
_cell.length_b   1.000
_cell.length_c   1.000
_cell.angle_alpha   90.00
_cell.angle_beta   90.00
_cell.angle_gamma   90.00
#
_symmetry.space_group_name_H-M   'P 1'
#
loop_
_entity.id
_entity.type
_entity.pdbx_description
1 polymer ?
#
loop_
_entity_poly.entity_id
_entity_poly.type
_entity_poly.pdbx_seq_one_letter_code
_entity_poly.pdbx_strand_id
1 'polypeptide(L)'
;MSARKAVFGFGTHTGIDDAAELLRATQQADRDGLDLFSLSDHPYFGGRLDAYATLGFVLGRTRHIAGFANVTNLPNRPAPMLARMVTSLSALSEGRVVLGMGAGRFG
;
A
#
# COMPACT_ATOMS: atom_id res chain seq x y z
N MET A 1 -19.93 4.68 -24.31
CA MET A 1 -19.20 3.88 -23.30
C MET A 1 -17.91 4.62 -23.01
N SER A 2 -17.73 5.16 -21.79
CA SER A 2 -16.45 5.79 -21.42
C SER A 2 -15.38 4.72 -21.41
N ALA A 3 -14.28 4.91 -22.15
CA ALA A 3 -13.15 3.99 -22.11
C ALA A 3 -12.61 3.93 -20.69
N ARG A 4 -12.44 2.72 -20.13
CA ARG A 4 -11.81 2.57 -18.81
C ARG A 4 -10.40 3.14 -18.90
N LYS A 5 -10.10 4.14 -18.07
CA LYS A 5 -8.77 4.72 -17.95
C LYS A 5 -7.80 3.60 -17.53
N ALA A 6 -6.72 3.40 -18.29
CA ALA A 6 -5.65 2.52 -17.89
C ALA A 6 -5.00 3.06 -16.60
N VAL A 7 -4.63 2.15 -15.70
CA VAL A 7 -4.04 2.47 -14.40
C VAL A 7 -2.63 1.92 -14.38
N PHE A 8 -1.65 2.75 -14.02
CA PHE A 8 -0.24 2.39 -13.98
C PHE A 8 0.31 2.47 -12.57
N GLY A 9 1.14 1.50 -12.20
CA GLY A 9 1.77 1.49 -10.89
C GLY A 9 2.85 0.43 -10.75
N PHE A 10 3.44 0.36 -9.56
CA PHE A 10 4.59 -0.50 -9.30
C PHE A 10 4.53 -1.20 -7.93
N GLY A 11 5.24 -2.32 -7.82
CA GLY A 11 5.51 -3.00 -6.56
C GLY A 11 6.84 -2.54 -6.00
N THR A 12 6.89 -2.28 -4.69
CA THR A 12 8.13 -1.84 -4.02
C THR A 12 8.73 -2.96 -3.17
N HIS A 13 10.03 -2.82 -2.91
CA HIS A 13 10.74 -3.63 -1.92
C HIS A 13 10.22 -3.32 -0.51
N THR A 14 10.28 -4.32 0.37
CA THR A 14 9.69 -4.23 1.73
C THR A 14 10.74 -4.36 2.83
N GLY A 15 12.03 -4.42 2.49
CA GLY A 15 13.11 -4.51 3.47
C GLY A 15 13.18 -3.26 4.34
N ILE A 16 13.51 -3.44 5.62
CA ILE A 16 13.70 -2.31 6.54
C ILE A 16 14.80 -1.37 6.01
N ASP A 17 15.85 -1.92 5.44
CA ASP A 17 16.97 -1.15 4.88
C ASP A 17 16.59 -0.37 3.60
N ASP A 18 15.49 -0.76 2.93
CA ASP A 18 15.01 -0.14 1.70
C ASP A 18 14.08 1.06 1.94
N ALA A 19 13.74 1.37 3.20
CA ALA A 19 12.69 2.34 3.55
C ALA A 19 12.90 3.73 2.89
N ALA A 20 14.16 4.18 2.82
CA ALA A 20 14.49 5.47 2.21
C ALA A 20 14.35 5.45 0.67
N GLU A 21 14.79 4.37 0.04
CA GLU A 21 14.67 4.18 -1.42
C GLU A 21 13.20 4.06 -1.82
N LEU A 22 12.44 3.29 -1.06
CA LEU A 22 10.99 3.14 -1.21
C LEU A 22 10.29 4.49 -1.22
N LEU A 23 10.53 5.33 -0.20
CA LEU A 23 9.91 6.65 -0.13
C LEU A 23 10.32 7.52 -1.34
N ARG A 24 11.61 7.53 -1.69
CA ARG A 24 12.12 8.29 -2.85
C ARG A 24 11.43 7.86 -4.15
N ALA A 25 11.36 6.55 -4.40
CA ALA A 25 10.74 5.98 -5.58
C ALA A 25 9.24 6.32 -5.65
N THR A 26 8.51 6.19 -4.53
CA THR A 26 7.09 6.51 -4.51
C THR A 26 6.83 8.01 -4.69
N GLN A 27 7.67 8.88 -4.13
CA GLN A 27 7.56 10.33 -4.37
C GLN A 27 7.88 10.70 -5.82
N GLN A 28 8.81 10.00 -6.47
CA GLN A 28 9.08 10.21 -7.90
C GLN A 28 7.89 9.75 -8.74
N ALA A 29 7.36 8.55 -8.48
CA ALA A 29 6.17 8.03 -9.14
C ALA A 29 4.94 8.94 -8.98
N ASP A 30 4.76 9.54 -7.80
CA ASP A 30 3.72 10.53 -7.52
C ASP A 30 3.84 11.77 -8.42
N ARG A 31 5.06 12.27 -8.64
CA ARG A 31 5.34 13.40 -9.55
C ARG A 31 5.20 13.02 -11.03
N ASP A 32 5.52 11.78 -11.37
CA ASP A 32 5.44 11.26 -12.74
C ASP A 32 4.00 10.85 -13.13
N GLY A 33 3.05 10.94 -12.19
CA GLY A 33 1.62 10.70 -12.45
C GLY A 33 1.23 9.23 -12.47
N LEU A 34 1.98 8.35 -11.80
CA LEU A 34 1.54 6.97 -11.57
C LEU A 34 0.34 6.96 -10.63
N ASP A 35 -0.58 6.04 -10.86
CA ASP A 35 -1.83 5.94 -10.12
C ASP A 35 -1.65 5.16 -8.80
N LEU A 36 -0.74 4.17 -8.75
CA LEU A 36 -0.60 3.28 -7.59
C LEU A 36 0.81 2.78 -7.27
N PHE A 37 1.06 2.57 -5.98
CA PHE A 37 2.16 1.75 -5.47
C PHE A 37 1.64 0.63 -4.58
N SER A 38 2.40 -0.45 -4.46
CA SER A 38 1.99 -1.63 -3.70
C SER A 38 3.10 -2.25 -2.87
N LEU A 39 2.73 -2.78 -1.69
CA LEU A 39 3.63 -3.47 -0.77
C LEU A 39 3.09 -4.86 -0.45
N SER A 40 3.95 -5.86 -0.37
CA SER A 40 3.54 -7.18 0.11
C SER A 40 3.36 -7.21 1.62
N ASP A 41 2.27 -7.81 2.09
CA ASP A 41 1.92 -7.86 3.51
C ASP A 41 2.35 -9.20 4.14
N HIS A 42 3.57 -9.22 4.66
CA HIS A 42 4.15 -10.40 5.33
C HIS A 42 4.63 -10.06 6.74
N PRO A 43 3.70 -9.88 7.71
CA PRO A 43 4.02 -9.42 9.06
C PRO A 43 4.90 -10.40 9.86
N TYR A 44 5.02 -11.65 9.40
CA TYR A 44 5.86 -12.68 10.01
C TYR A 44 7.35 -12.61 9.62
N PHE A 45 7.73 -11.75 8.65
CA PHE A 45 9.13 -11.54 8.30
C PHE A 45 9.68 -10.31 9.03
N GLY A 46 10.45 -10.51 10.11
CA GLY A 46 10.98 -9.42 10.93
C GLY A 46 11.94 -8.45 10.23
N GLY A 47 12.51 -8.83 9.08
CA GLY A 47 13.32 -7.94 8.23
C GLY A 47 12.49 -7.06 7.28
N ARG A 48 11.16 -7.18 7.28
CA ARG A 48 10.27 -6.40 6.42
C ARG A 48 9.49 -5.37 7.22
N LEU A 49 9.21 -4.23 6.57
CA LEU A 49 8.34 -3.20 7.10
C LEU A 49 6.89 -3.71 7.20
N ASP A 50 6.15 -3.24 8.21
CA ASP A 50 4.70 -3.43 8.23
C ASP A 50 4.05 -2.68 7.07
N ALA A 51 3.22 -3.39 6.30
CA ALA A 51 2.63 -2.85 5.07
C ALA A 51 1.77 -1.61 5.34
N TYR A 52 0.91 -1.62 6.37
CA TYR A 52 -0.05 -0.53 6.60
C TYR A 52 0.57 0.67 7.31
N ALA A 53 1.56 0.44 8.18
CA ALA A 53 2.40 1.50 8.71
C ALA A 53 3.16 2.21 7.57
N THR A 54 3.70 1.43 6.62
CA THR A 54 4.39 1.98 5.44
C THR A 54 3.43 2.76 4.54
N LEU A 55 2.22 2.24 4.28
CA LEU A 55 1.19 2.96 3.54
C LEU A 55 0.88 4.31 4.20
N GLY A 56 0.64 4.35 5.52
CA GLY A 56 0.39 5.60 6.24
C GLY A 56 1.56 6.58 6.15
N PHE A 57 2.79 6.09 6.35
CA PHE A 57 4.00 6.92 6.28
C PHE A 57 4.24 7.54 4.90
N VAL A 58 4.04 6.76 3.84
CA VAL A 58 4.26 7.17 2.45
C VAL A 58 3.12 8.05 1.95
N LEU A 59 1.86 7.69 2.19
CA LEU A 59 0.71 8.49 1.77
C LEU A 59 0.69 9.89 2.42
N GLY A 60 1.23 10.02 3.63
CA GLY A 60 1.44 11.31 4.29
C GLY A 60 2.51 12.20 3.63
N ARG A 61 3.30 11.67 2.69
CA ARG A 61 4.42 12.35 2.00
C ARG A 61 4.23 12.43 0.48
N THR A 62 3.08 12.02 -0.03
CA THR A 62 2.68 12.08 -1.44
C THR A 62 1.33 12.79 -1.58
N ARG A 63 0.98 13.20 -2.81
CA ARG A 63 -0.20 14.03 -3.07
C ARG A 63 -1.26 13.37 -3.93
N HIS A 64 -0.90 12.46 -4.84
CA HIS A 64 -1.80 11.93 -5.86
C HIS A 64 -1.83 10.41 -5.88
N ILE A 65 -0.69 9.75 -5.74
CA ILE A 65 -0.56 8.30 -5.84
C ILE A 65 -1.34 7.60 -4.71
N ALA A 66 -2.03 6.52 -5.07
CA ALA A 66 -2.72 5.63 -4.15
C ALA A 66 -1.84 4.45 -3.73
N GLY A 67 -2.10 3.88 -2.55
CA GLY A 67 -1.34 2.76 -2.01
C GLY A 67 -2.21 1.58 -1.62
N PHE A 68 -1.69 0.35 -1.78
CA PHE A 68 -2.36 -0.86 -1.26
C PHE A 68 -1.40 -1.96 -0.82
N ALA A 69 -1.92 -2.83 0.05
CA ALA A 69 -1.29 -4.08 0.43
C ALA A 69 -1.59 -5.17 -0.62
N ASN A 70 -0.55 -5.77 -1.21
CA ASN A 70 -0.60 -6.80 -2.25
C ASN A 70 -0.03 -8.15 -1.76
N VAL A 71 -0.81 -9.02 -1.14
CA VAL A 71 -2.22 -8.88 -0.73
C VAL A 71 -2.33 -8.88 0.79
N THR A 72 -3.39 -8.29 1.33
CA THR A 72 -3.65 -8.23 2.77
C THR A 72 -3.61 -9.61 3.42
N ASN A 73 -2.83 -9.76 4.49
CA ASN A 73 -2.72 -10.98 5.26
C ASN A 73 -3.87 -11.10 6.27
N LEU A 74 -4.99 -11.67 5.82
CA LEU A 74 -6.21 -11.81 6.64
C LEU A 74 -6.00 -12.56 7.97
N PRO A 75 -5.23 -13.69 8.04
CA PRO A 75 -5.00 -14.37 9.31
C PRO A 75 -4.36 -13.50 10.39
N ASN A 76 -3.48 -12.58 9.99
CA ASN A 76 -2.77 -11.68 10.91
C ASN A 76 -3.46 -10.31 11.10
N ARG A 77 -4.59 -10.05 10.41
CA ARG A 77 -5.31 -8.77 10.46
C ARG A 77 -6.80 -8.99 10.73
N PRO A 78 -7.23 -9.09 12.00
CA PRO A 78 -8.63 -9.27 12.36
C PRO A 78 -9.54 -8.24 11.67
N ALA A 79 -10.64 -8.71 11.08
CA ALA A 79 -11.49 -7.89 10.21
C ALA A 79 -11.94 -6.54 10.83
N PRO A 80 -12.35 -6.45 12.12
CA PRO A 80 -12.72 -5.17 12.72
C PRO A 80 -11.54 -4.17 12.79
N MET A 81 -10.33 -4.65 13.07
CA MET A 81 -9.12 -3.83 13.11
C MET A 81 -8.67 -3.42 11.72
N LEU A 82 -8.75 -4.33 10.75
CA LEU A 82 -8.48 -4.03 9.35
C LEU A 82 -9.44 -2.96 8.82
N ALA A 83 -10.74 -3.08 9.08
CA ALA A 83 -11.74 -2.10 8.66
C ALA A 83 -11.47 -0.72 9.26
N ARG A 84 -11.14 -0.65 10.56
CA ARG A 84 -10.78 0.60 11.23
C ARG A 84 -9.53 1.21 10.62
N MET A 85 -8.50 0.41 10.39
CA MET A 85 -7.21 0.84 9.82
C MET A 85 -7.38 1.39 8.40
N VAL A 86 -8.07 0.67 7.51
CA VAL A 86 -8.33 1.12 6.13
C VAL A 86 -9.18 2.39 6.12
N THR A 87 -10.20 2.47 6.97
CA THR A 87 -11.04 3.68 7.08
C THR A 87 -10.22 4.88 7.53
N SER A 88 -9.36 4.71 8.54
CA SER A 88 -8.46 5.76 9.01
C SER A 88 -7.47 6.21 7.95
N LEU A 89 -6.84 5.26 7.23
CA LEU A 89 -5.94 5.60 6.12
C LEU A 89 -6.69 6.32 5.00
N SER A 90 -7.91 5.90 4.67
CA SER A 90 -8.74 6.55 3.66
C SER A 90 -9.03 8.00 4.05
N ALA A 91 -9.43 8.26 5.30
CA ALA A 91 -9.67 9.62 5.79
C ALA A 91 -8.39 10.49 5.78
N LEU A 92 -7.24 9.94 6.21
CA LEU A 92 -5.97 10.69 6.28
C LEU A 92 -5.32 10.95 4.91
N SER A 93 -5.65 10.12 3.91
CA SER A 93 -5.07 10.19 2.58
C SER A 93 -6.03 10.71 1.52
N GLU A 94 -7.22 11.17 1.91
CA GLU A 94 -8.29 11.63 0.99
C GLU A 94 -8.69 10.54 -0.03
N GLY A 95 -8.86 9.31 0.46
CA GLY A 95 -9.31 8.17 -0.34
C GLY A 95 -8.21 7.46 -1.14
N ARG A 96 -6.93 7.81 -0.94
CA ARG A 96 -5.78 7.23 -1.67
C ARG A 96 -5.29 5.90 -1.09
N VAL A 97 -6.15 5.14 -0.41
CA VAL A 97 -5.85 3.78 0.04
C VAL A 97 -6.80 2.79 -0.63
N VAL A 98 -6.26 1.69 -1.14
CA VAL A 98 -7.04 0.59 -1.70
C VAL A 98 -6.83 -0.67 -0.84
N LEU A 99 -7.90 -1.41 -0.58
CA LEU A 99 -7.83 -2.68 0.13
C LEU A 99 -7.65 -3.82 -0.87
N GLY A 100 -6.41 -4.27 -1.05
CA GLY A 100 -6.10 -5.46 -1.85
C GLY A 100 -6.37 -6.73 -1.05
N MET A 101 -7.43 -7.46 -1.39
CA MET A 101 -7.73 -8.78 -0.80
C MET A 101 -7.42 -9.87 -1.82
N GLY A 102 -6.70 -10.90 -1.37
CA GLY A 102 -6.53 -12.14 -2.10
C GLY A 102 -7.10 -13.29 -1.30
N ALA A 103 -7.51 -14.37 -1.98
CA ALA A 103 -7.98 -15.59 -1.33
C ALA A 103 -6.91 -16.26 -0.45
N GLY A 104 -5.65 -15.83 -0.53
CA GLY A 104 -4.56 -16.28 0.33
C GLY A 104 -4.31 -17.78 0.23
N ARG A 105 -3.41 -18.22 -0.66
CA ARG A 105 -2.90 -19.59 -0.65
C ARG A 105 -1.50 -19.62 -0.05
N PHE A 106 -1.41 -20.06 1.20
CA PHE A 106 -0.23 -20.76 1.72
C PHE A 106 -0.72 -22.14 2.15
N GLY A 107 -0.50 -23.10 1.26
CA GLY A 107 -0.87 -24.51 1.39
C GLY A 107 -0.14 -25.29 0.32
#